data_AF-A0A656JYI1-F1
#
_entry.id   AF-A0A656JYI1-F1
#
_cell.length_a   1.000
_cell.length_b   1.000
_cell.length_c   1.000
_cell.angle_alpha   90.00
_cell.angle_beta   90.00
_cell.angle_gamma   90.00
#
_symmetry.space_group_name_H-M   'P 1'
#
loop_
_entity.id
_entity.type
_entity.pdbx_description
1 polymer ?
#
loop_
_entity_poly.entity_id
_entity_poly.type
_entity_poly.pdbx_seq_one_letter_code
_entity_poly.pdbx_strand_id
1 'polypeptide(L)'
;MTLKHRYWRITLYVLLILAGAALSSGLAMRQAQRHTLSEDAARAGGQLALYANTLHTLIERYRALPSVLALDPEIRAALSGPVTEDVQNALNTKLEKINSAAHSSTLELLDLHGLAIGASNWRTPNSYVGHNYGFRPYFLQTRAQGTGRFYAVGVTTGIPGYFLSSAVVDDAGAFMGAMVVKLEFPNLEQEWGQGDDLLLVSDEKGIVFIANRAGWRYRELLPISVEGRADLLR
;
A
#
# COMPACT_ATOMS: atom_id res chain seq x y z
N MET A 1 -78.36 -12.36 28.35
CA MET A 1 -76.95 -12.16 28.78
C MET A 1 -75.91 -12.63 27.75
N THR A 2 -76.27 -12.83 26.47
CA THR A 2 -75.43 -13.53 25.47
C THR A 2 -74.78 -12.62 24.41
N LEU A 3 -75.38 -11.46 24.07
CA LEU A 3 -74.83 -10.54 23.07
C LEU A 3 -73.53 -9.87 23.53
N LYS A 4 -73.43 -9.45 24.80
CA LYS A 4 -72.24 -8.79 25.36
C LYS A 4 -70.99 -9.70 25.31
N HIS A 5 -71.17 -11.01 25.53
CA HIS A 5 -70.10 -12.00 25.39
C HIS A 5 -69.70 -12.23 23.93
N ARG A 6 -70.62 -12.10 22.96
CA ARG A 6 -70.32 -12.22 21.53
C ARG A 6 -69.42 -11.08 21.05
N TYR A 7 -69.72 -9.83 21.42
CA TYR A 7 -68.89 -8.68 21.05
C TYR A 7 -67.49 -8.76 21.68
N TRP A 8 -67.39 -9.15 22.95
CA TRP A 8 -66.10 -9.27 23.62
C TRP A 8 -65.19 -10.35 23.00
N ARG A 9 -65.77 -11.48 22.57
CA ARG A 9 -65.05 -12.52 21.82
C ARG A 9 -64.55 -12.01 20.47
N ILE A 10 -65.38 -11.30 19.71
CA ILE A 10 -64.99 -10.73 18.40
C ILE A 10 -63.87 -9.70 18.58
N THR A 11 -63.99 -8.79 19.55
CA THR A 11 -62.94 -7.80 19.85
C THR A 11 -61.63 -8.48 20.22
N LEU A 12 -61.67 -9.54 21.04
CA LEU A 12 -60.49 -10.33 21.40
C LEU A 12 -59.83 -10.96 20.16
N TYR A 13 -60.61 -11.57 19.26
CA TYR A 13 -60.07 -12.17 18.03
C TYR A 13 -59.45 -11.12 17.11
N VAL A 14 -60.09 -9.97 16.94
CA VAL A 14 -59.54 -8.85 16.14
C VAL A 14 -58.22 -8.36 16.74
N LEU A 15 -58.16 -8.17 18.07
CA LEU A 15 -56.93 -7.76 18.74
C LEU A 15 -55.82 -8.81 18.59
N LEU A 16 -56.14 -10.10 18.69
CA LEU A 16 -55.17 -11.18 18.48
C LEU A 16 -54.65 -11.21 17.04
N ILE A 17 -55.52 -11.01 16.04
CA ILE A 17 -55.11 -10.92 14.64
C ILE A 17 -54.20 -9.71 14.41
N LEU A 18 -54.55 -8.53 14.94
CA LEU A 18 -53.73 -7.33 14.82
C LEU A 18 -52.37 -7.49 15.53
N ALA A 19 -52.36 -8.08 16.72
CA ALA A 19 -51.13 -8.39 17.45
C ALA A 19 -50.26 -9.41 16.69
N GLY A 20 -50.87 -10.45 16.13
CA GLY A 20 -50.18 -11.46 15.31
C GLY A 20 -49.62 -10.88 14.02
N ALA A 21 -50.35 -9.98 13.36
CA ALA A 21 -49.90 -9.24 12.18
C ALA A 21 -48.73 -8.31 12.53
N ALA A 22 -48.85 -7.52 13.60
CA ALA A 22 -47.77 -6.62 14.05
C ALA A 22 -46.50 -7.39 14.44
N LEU A 23 -46.64 -8.54 15.12
CA LEU A 23 -45.52 -9.39 15.49
C LEU A 23 -44.85 -9.99 14.24
N SER A 24 -45.65 -10.53 13.31
CA SER A 24 -45.16 -11.11 12.06
C SER A 24 -44.44 -10.05 11.21
N SER A 25 -45.02 -8.86 11.07
CA SER A 25 -44.39 -7.73 10.37
C SER A 25 -43.10 -7.28 11.06
N GLY A 26 -43.07 -7.23 12.39
CA GLY A 26 -41.85 -6.87 13.15
C GLY A 26 -40.73 -7.89 12.97
N LEU A 27 -41.05 -9.19 12.98
CA LEU A 27 -40.08 -10.26 12.72
C LEU A 27 -39.59 -10.24 11.27
N ALA A 28 -40.50 -10.08 10.30
CA ALA A 28 -40.14 -9.97 8.89
C ALA A 28 -39.24 -8.76 8.63
N MET A 29 -39.52 -7.60 9.22
CA MET A 29 -38.68 -6.40 9.11
C MET A 29 -37.28 -6.62 9.69
N ARG A 30 -37.18 -7.23 10.88
CA ARG A 30 -35.89 -7.57 11.49
C ARG A 30 -35.09 -8.57 10.65
N GLN A 31 -35.76 -9.56 10.08
CA GLN A 31 -35.13 -10.57 9.24
C GLN A 31 -34.64 -9.94 7.92
N ALA A 32 -35.47 -9.10 7.29
CA ALA A 32 -35.10 -8.35 6.11
C ALA A 32 -33.89 -7.44 6.36
N GLN A 33 -33.88 -6.67 7.45
CA GLN A 33 -32.74 -5.83 7.83
C GLN A 33 -31.45 -6.63 8.01
N ARG A 34 -31.51 -7.80 8.66
CA ARG A 34 -30.34 -8.68 8.82
C ARG A 34 -29.84 -9.23 7.49
N HIS A 35 -30.74 -9.67 6.62
CA HIS A 35 -30.37 -10.14 5.28
C HIS A 35 -29.72 -9.03 4.46
N THR A 36 -30.32 -7.85 4.39
CA THR A 36 -29.76 -6.70 3.67
C THR A 36 -28.37 -6.34 4.19
N LEU A 37 -28.18 -6.25 5.52
CA LEU A 37 -26.86 -6.00 6.11
C LEU A 37 -25.83 -7.08 5.76
N SER A 38 -26.24 -8.35 5.72
CA SER A 38 -25.34 -9.45 5.34
C SER A 38 -24.96 -9.41 3.87
N GLU A 39 -25.89 -9.06 2.99
CA GLU A 39 -25.67 -8.91 1.56
C GLU A 39 -24.81 -7.68 1.25
N ASP A 40 -25.03 -6.57 1.95
CA ASP A 40 -24.19 -5.38 1.88
C ASP A 40 -22.76 -5.70 2.34
N ALA A 41 -22.60 -6.39 3.47
CA ALA A 41 -21.29 -6.79 3.97
C ALA A 41 -20.55 -7.74 3.00
N ALA A 42 -21.26 -8.70 2.42
CA ALA A 42 -20.69 -9.60 1.42
C ALA A 42 -20.25 -8.85 0.15
N ARG A 43 -21.07 -7.91 -0.33
CA ARG A 43 -20.73 -7.05 -1.47
C ARG A 43 -19.52 -6.17 -1.19
N ALA A 44 -19.49 -5.50 -0.04
CA ALA A 44 -18.37 -4.67 0.39
C ALA A 44 -17.08 -5.50 0.55
N GLY A 45 -17.18 -6.73 1.07
CA GLY A 45 -16.04 -7.66 1.14
C GLY A 45 -15.50 -8.03 -0.23
N GLY A 46 -16.39 -8.28 -1.21
CA GLY A 46 -16.00 -8.53 -2.60
C GLY A 46 -15.30 -7.33 -3.24
N GLN A 47 -15.84 -6.11 -3.06
CA GLN A 47 -15.22 -4.88 -3.56
C GLN A 47 -13.85 -4.63 -2.92
N LEU A 48 -13.71 -4.81 -1.60
CA LEU A 48 -12.44 -4.67 -0.90
C LEU A 48 -11.39 -5.65 -1.44
N ALA A 49 -11.79 -6.90 -1.72
CA ALA A 49 -10.89 -7.88 -2.32
C ALA A 49 -10.42 -7.46 -3.72
N LEU A 50 -11.29 -6.84 -4.52
CA LEU A 50 -10.91 -6.28 -5.83
C LEU A 50 -9.90 -5.13 -5.67
N TYR A 51 -10.15 -4.18 -4.75
CA TYR A 51 -9.21 -3.09 -4.48
C TYR A 51 -7.84 -3.60 -4.01
N ALA A 52 -7.84 -4.58 -3.08
CA ALA A 52 -6.61 -5.21 -2.60
C ALA A 52 -5.85 -5.91 -3.74
N ASN A 53 -6.57 -6.64 -4.61
CA ASN A 53 -5.97 -7.32 -5.75
C ASN A 53 -5.40 -6.35 -6.79
N THR A 54 -6.06 -5.22 -7.04
CA THR A 54 -5.53 -4.18 -7.96
C THR A 54 -4.22 -3.61 -7.42
N LEU A 55 -4.16 -3.22 -6.13
CA LEU A 55 -2.93 -2.73 -5.52
C LEU A 55 -1.83 -3.81 -5.51
N HIS A 56 -2.18 -5.04 -5.16
CA HIS A 56 -1.25 -6.17 -5.17
C HIS A 56 -0.65 -6.39 -6.56
N THR A 57 -1.48 -6.41 -7.61
CA THR A 57 -1.04 -6.58 -8.99
C THR A 57 -0.11 -5.45 -9.44
N LEU A 58 -0.42 -4.20 -9.05
CA LEU A 58 0.44 -3.06 -9.33
C LEU A 58 1.82 -3.22 -8.69
N ILE A 59 1.89 -3.62 -7.41
CA ILE A 59 3.16 -3.85 -6.71
C ILE A 59 3.94 -5.01 -7.34
N GLU A 60 3.27 -6.15 -7.60
CA GLU A 60 3.91 -7.34 -8.16
C GLU A 60 4.49 -7.10 -9.55
N ARG A 61 3.85 -6.26 -10.38
CA ARG A 61 4.38 -5.85 -11.69
C ARG A 61 5.80 -5.29 -11.61
N TYR A 62 6.12 -4.53 -10.57
CA TYR A 62 7.44 -3.91 -10.39
C TYR A 62 8.38 -4.70 -9.49
N ARG A 63 7.89 -5.72 -8.78
CA ARG A 63 8.69 -6.51 -7.84
C ARG A 63 9.88 -7.21 -8.48
N ALA A 64 9.74 -7.64 -9.73
CA ALA A 64 10.82 -8.28 -10.47
C ALA A 64 11.91 -7.29 -10.92
N LEU A 65 11.59 -6.01 -11.08
CA LEU A 65 12.49 -5.02 -11.69
C LEU A 65 13.81 -4.85 -10.92
N PRO A 66 13.83 -4.55 -9.60
CA PRO A 66 15.10 -4.42 -8.87
C PRO A 66 15.88 -5.74 -8.83
N SER A 67 15.19 -6.88 -8.75
CA SER A 67 15.84 -8.21 -8.74
C SER A 67 16.52 -8.55 -10.06
N VAL A 68 15.90 -8.23 -11.20
CA VAL A 68 16.50 -8.43 -12.52
C VAL A 68 17.68 -7.50 -12.73
N LEU A 69 17.53 -6.22 -12.36
CA LEU A 69 18.60 -5.23 -12.46
C LEU A 69 19.78 -5.53 -11.52
N ALA A 70 19.55 -6.17 -10.37
CA ALA A 70 20.63 -6.61 -9.50
C ALA A 70 21.54 -7.68 -10.12
N LEU A 71 21.07 -8.37 -11.17
CA LEU A 71 21.85 -9.35 -11.94
C LEU A 71 22.60 -8.72 -13.12
N ASP A 72 22.35 -7.45 -13.43
CA ASP A 72 22.95 -6.77 -14.57
C ASP A 72 24.47 -6.57 -14.37
N PRO A 73 25.33 -7.03 -15.29
CA PRO A 73 26.78 -6.96 -15.13
C PRO A 73 27.32 -5.52 -15.00
N GLU A 74 26.71 -4.53 -15.65
CA GLU A 74 27.15 -3.13 -15.54
C GLU A 74 26.76 -2.54 -14.18
N ILE A 75 25.58 -2.89 -13.65
CA ILE A 75 25.15 -2.51 -12.30
C ILE A 75 26.08 -3.12 -11.25
N ARG A 76 26.43 -4.41 -11.38
CA ARG A 76 27.40 -5.07 -10.50
C ARG A 76 28.79 -4.44 -10.60
N ALA A 77 29.25 -4.18 -11.83
CA ALA A 77 30.56 -3.56 -12.06
C ALA A 77 30.67 -2.16 -11.45
N ALA A 78 29.59 -1.37 -11.44
CA ALA A 78 29.55 -0.06 -10.81
C ALA A 78 29.76 -0.10 -9.28
N LEU A 79 29.54 -1.25 -8.64
CA LEU A 79 29.76 -1.46 -7.20
C LEU A 79 31.13 -2.08 -6.88
N SER A 80 31.87 -2.56 -7.87
CA SER A 80 33.14 -3.28 -7.66
C SER A 80 34.38 -2.38 -7.57
N GLY A 81 34.25 -1.08 -7.85
CA GLY A 81 35.38 -0.15 -7.91
C GLY A 81 34.99 1.30 -7.66
N PRO A 82 35.96 2.24 -7.81
CA PRO A 82 35.69 3.67 -7.63
C PRO A 82 34.64 4.18 -8.62
N VAL A 83 33.63 4.87 -8.10
CA VAL A 83 32.60 5.52 -8.93
C VAL A 83 33.16 6.84 -9.46
N THR A 84 33.77 6.80 -10.63
CA THR A 84 34.20 8.02 -11.35
C THR A 84 32.99 8.73 -11.97
N GLU A 85 33.17 9.98 -12.40
CA GLU A 85 32.12 10.74 -13.09
C GLU A 85 31.58 9.99 -14.33
N ASP A 86 32.46 9.35 -15.10
CA ASP A 86 32.08 8.57 -16.29
C ASP A 86 31.22 7.36 -15.92
N VAL A 87 31.59 6.61 -14.86
CA VAL A 87 30.82 5.46 -14.37
C VAL A 87 29.45 5.90 -13.87
N GLN A 88 29.41 6.98 -13.08
CA GLN A 88 28.15 7.52 -12.56
C GLN A 88 27.23 8.01 -13.69
N ASN A 89 27.78 8.71 -14.69
CA ASN A 89 27.01 9.20 -15.83
C ASN A 89 26.44 8.06 -16.69
N ALA A 90 27.24 7.01 -16.94
CA ALA A 90 26.79 5.81 -17.63
C ALA A 90 25.66 5.10 -16.87
N LEU A 91 25.83 4.90 -15.56
CA LEU A 91 24.82 4.31 -14.68
C LEU A 91 23.52 5.13 -14.65
N ASN A 92 23.63 6.44 -14.46
CA ASN A 92 22.50 7.38 -14.47
C ASN A 92 21.70 7.30 -15.77
N THR A 93 22.40 7.36 -16.92
CA THR A 93 21.77 7.26 -18.24
C THR A 93 21.10 5.90 -18.45
N LYS A 94 21.71 4.81 -17.96
CA LYS A 94 21.13 3.47 -18.01
C LYS A 94 19.86 3.38 -17.18
N LEU A 95 19.89 3.81 -15.92
CA LEU A 95 18.73 3.80 -15.03
C LEU A 95 17.60 4.72 -15.55
N GLU A 96 17.92 5.88 -16.13
CA GLU A 96 16.96 6.78 -16.76
C GLU A 96 16.23 6.09 -17.93
N LYS A 97 16.97 5.44 -18.84
CA LYS A 97 16.38 4.70 -19.98
C LYS A 97 15.49 3.54 -19.51
N ILE A 98 15.96 2.76 -18.53
CA ILE A 98 15.21 1.62 -18.00
C ILE A 98 13.95 2.10 -17.27
N ASN A 99 14.05 3.13 -16.43
CA ASN A 99 12.89 3.71 -15.75
C ASN A 99 11.84 4.22 -16.75
N SER A 100 12.29 4.84 -17.84
CA SER A 100 11.41 5.33 -18.90
C SER A 100 10.64 4.21 -19.61
N ALA A 101 11.27 3.04 -19.81
CA ALA A 101 10.63 1.87 -20.40
C ALA A 101 9.75 1.10 -19.41
N ALA A 102 10.17 1.00 -18.14
CA ALA A 102 9.43 0.32 -17.09
C ALA A 102 8.22 1.12 -16.58
N HIS A 103 8.19 2.44 -16.85
CA HIS A 103 7.22 3.37 -16.29
C HIS A 103 7.11 3.28 -14.76
N SER A 104 8.25 3.12 -14.08
CA SER A 104 8.36 3.30 -12.62
C SER A 104 8.57 4.78 -12.26
N SER A 105 8.41 5.14 -10.99
CA SER A 105 8.61 6.53 -10.57
C SER A 105 10.10 6.87 -10.55
N THR A 106 10.92 6.10 -9.84
CA THR A 106 12.38 6.24 -9.87
C THR A 106 13.10 4.90 -9.68
N LEU A 107 14.30 4.80 -10.23
CA LEU A 107 15.27 3.74 -9.98
C LEU A 107 16.54 4.34 -9.38
N GLU A 108 17.17 3.64 -8.44
CA GLU A 108 18.43 4.07 -7.82
C GLU A 108 19.28 2.87 -7.40
N LEU A 109 20.60 3.01 -7.54
CA LEU A 109 21.58 2.04 -7.09
C LEU A 109 22.27 2.58 -5.83
N LEU A 110 22.19 1.82 -4.75
CA LEU A 110 22.80 2.12 -3.47
C LEU A 110 24.04 1.25 -3.27
N ASP A 111 25.13 1.84 -2.77
CA ASP A 111 26.34 1.11 -2.39
C ASP A 111 26.17 0.32 -1.07
N LEU A 112 27.24 -0.36 -0.62
CA LEU A 112 27.23 -1.16 0.60
C LEU A 112 26.92 -0.37 1.88
N HIS A 113 27.04 0.96 1.84
CA HIS A 113 26.77 1.90 2.93
C HIS A 113 25.44 2.64 2.75
N GLY A 114 24.73 2.38 1.65
CA GLY A 114 23.45 3.02 1.32
C GLY A 114 23.59 4.35 0.59
N LEU A 115 24.79 4.75 0.13
CA LEU A 115 24.96 5.93 -0.71
C LEU A 115 24.39 5.66 -2.11
N ALA A 116 23.51 6.53 -2.59
CA ALA A 116 23.03 6.46 -3.97
C ALA A 116 24.14 6.91 -4.94
N ILE A 117 24.69 5.94 -5.68
CA ILE A 117 25.77 6.17 -6.64
C ILE A 117 25.27 6.41 -8.06
N GLY A 118 23.99 6.11 -8.33
CA GLY A 118 23.30 6.46 -9.56
C GLY A 118 21.78 6.39 -9.39
N ALA A 119 21.06 7.22 -10.15
CA ALA A 119 19.61 7.29 -10.10
C ALA A 119 18.99 7.69 -11.45
N SER A 120 17.75 7.28 -11.70
CA SER A 120 17.02 7.63 -12.92
C SER A 120 16.58 9.10 -12.96
N ASN A 121 16.46 9.75 -11.79
CA ASN A 121 16.06 11.14 -11.65
C ASN A 121 17.26 12.11 -11.53
N TRP A 122 18.45 11.67 -11.95
CA TRP A 122 19.71 12.39 -11.77
C TRP A 122 19.74 13.80 -12.39
N ARG A 123 18.94 14.06 -13.44
CA ARG A 123 18.80 15.38 -14.08
C ARG A 123 17.82 16.32 -13.38
N THR A 124 17.14 15.86 -12.34
CA THR A 124 16.13 16.65 -11.64
C THR A 124 16.73 17.36 -10.43
N PRO A 125 16.15 18.49 -9.98
CA PRO A 125 16.58 19.17 -8.75
C PRO A 125 16.50 18.27 -7.50
N ASN A 126 15.66 17.24 -7.53
CA ASN A 126 15.47 16.30 -6.44
C ASN A 126 16.18 14.96 -6.70
N SER A 127 17.33 15.01 -7.38
CA SER A 127 18.18 13.85 -7.66
C SER A 127 18.49 13.06 -6.39
N TYR A 128 18.49 11.74 -6.50
CA TYR A 128 18.88 10.89 -5.38
C TYR A 128 20.39 10.70 -5.27
N VAL A 129 21.15 10.96 -6.34
CA VAL A 129 22.59 10.78 -6.38
C VAL A 129 23.27 11.59 -5.26
N GLY A 130 24.16 10.94 -4.51
CA GLY A 130 24.90 11.57 -3.41
C GLY A 130 24.19 11.60 -2.06
N HIS A 131 22.93 11.16 -1.98
CA HIS A 131 22.22 11.00 -0.71
C HIS A 131 22.43 9.60 -0.14
N ASN A 132 22.54 9.52 1.19
CA ASN A 132 22.67 8.24 1.90
C ASN A 132 21.31 7.79 2.45
N TYR A 133 20.94 6.56 2.14
CA TYR A 133 19.71 5.89 2.56
C TYR A 133 19.98 4.62 3.37
N GLY A 134 21.19 4.45 3.91
CA GLY A 134 21.61 3.27 4.68
C GLY A 134 20.79 3.04 5.96
N PHE A 135 20.13 4.07 6.45
CA PHE A 135 19.21 4.01 7.60
C PHE A 135 17.79 3.57 7.21
N ARG A 136 17.46 3.52 5.92
CA ARG A 136 16.08 3.23 5.48
C ARG A 136 15.71 1.77 5.72
N PRO A 137 14.48 1.49 6.20
CA PRO A 137 14.05 0.12 6.46
C PRO A 137 14.17 -0.81 5.23
N TYR A 138 13.87 -0.33 4.02
CA TYR A 138 14.04 -1.15 2.81
C TYR A 138 15.50 -1.54 2.55
N PHE A 139 16.46 -0.66 2.84
CA PHE A 139 17.89 -0.96 2.69
C PHE A 139 18.37 -1.93 3.77
N LEU A 140 17.98 -1.69 5.02
CA LEU A 140 18.31 -2.57 6.14
C LEU A 140 17.74 -3.98 5.96
N GLN A 141 16.49 -4.11 5.51
CA GLN A 141 15.87 -5.38 5.14
C GLN A 141 16.61 -6.05 3.98
N THR A 142 16.92 -5.30 2.92
CA THR A 142 17.64 -5.84 1.75
C THR A 142 19.02 -6.37 2.12
N ARG A 143 19.75 -5.66 2.98
CA ARG A 143 21.05 -6.12 3.48
C ARG A 143 20.94 -7.39 4.33
N ALA A 144 19.87 -7.51 5.13
CA ALA A 144 19.69 -8.64 6.04
C ALA A 144 19.06 -9.88 5.37
N GLN A 145 18.18 -9.69 4.39
CA GLN A 145 17.29 -10.72 3.84
C GLN A 145 17.38 -10.86 2.31
N GLY A 146 18.17 -10.02 1.64
CA GLY A 146 18.30 -9.98 0.19
C GLY A 146 17.21 -9.19 -0.54
N THR A 147 16.09 -8.90 0.12
CA THR A 147 15.02 -8.04 -0.40
C THR A 147 14.45 -7.16 0.70
N GLY A 148 13.86 -6.03 0.32
CA GLY A 148 13.28 -5.09 1.27
C GLY A 148 12.15 -4.31 0.66
N ARG A 149 11.17 -3.96 1.50
CA ARG A 149 10.02 -3.16 1.10
C ARG A 149 9.63 -2.19 2.20
N PHE A 150 9.27 -0.98 1.82
CA PHE A 150 8.87 0.02 2.78
C PHE A 150 8.04 1.11 2.11
N TYR A 151 6.94 1.50 2.75
CA TYR A 151 6.28 2.75 2.39
C TYR A 151 6.93 3.90 3.16
N ALA A 152 7.30 4.97 2.46
CA ALA A 152 7.84 6.17 3.11
C ALA A 152 7.45 7.45 2.38
N VAL A 153 7.45 8.55 3.12
CA VAL A 153 7.63 9.88 2.53
C VAL A 153 9.10 10.05 2.19
N GLY A 154 9.41 10.31 0.92
CA GLY A 154 10.78 10.53 0.48
C GLY A 154 11.41 11.72 1.22
N VAL A 155 12.56 11.53 1.87
CA VAL A 155 13.28 12.63 2.56
C VAL A 155 13.78 13.67 1.57
N THR A 156 14.11 13.24 0.36
CA THR A 156 14.67 14.09 -0.69
C THR A 156 13.60 14.82 -1.50
N THR A 157 12.50 14.12 -1.85
CA THR A 157 11.45 14.71 -2.69
C THR A 157 10.23 15.20 -1.92
N GLY A 158 10.02 14.76 -0.66
CA GLY A 158 8.77 14.96 0.07
C GLY A 158 7.57 14.18 -0.50
N ILE A 159 7.79 13.38 -1.56
CA ILE A 159 6.72 12.66 -2.24
C ILE A 159 6.62 11.24 -1.67
N PRO A 160 5.44 10.83 -1.16
CA PRO A 160 5.23 9.46 -0.70
C PRO A 160 5.46 8.44 -1.80
N GLY A 161 5.98 7.28 -1.42
CA GLY A 161 6.10 6.16 -2.33
C GLY A 161 6.32 4.84 -1.62
N TYR A 162 6.09 3.77 -2.38
CA TYR A 162 6.38 2.41 -1.98
C TYR A 162 7.70 1.99 -2.59
N PHE A 163 8.68 1.69 -1.74
CA PHE A 163 10.02 1.30 -2.11
C PHE A 163 10.12 -0.21 -2.11
N LEU A 164 10.64 -0.76 -3.20
CA LEU A 164 11.00 -2.17 -3.35
C LEU A 164 12.49 -2.23 -3.66
N SER A 165 13.20 -3.14 -3.02
CA SER A 165 14.65 -3.25 -3.17
C SER A 165 15.11 -4.69 -3.15
N SER A 166 16.18 -4.94 -3.89
CA SER A 166 16.82 -6.25 -4.03
C SER A 166 18.34 -6.09 -3.91
N ALA A 167 18.98 -7.05 -3.24
CA ALA A 167 20.40 -7.03 -3.01
C ALA A 167 21.16 -7.28 -4.30
N VAL A 168 22.20 -6.48 -4.53
CA VAL A 168 23.25 -6.77 -5.49
C VAL A 168 24.35 -7.52 -4.74
N VAL A 169 24.73 -8.69 -5.26
CA VAL A 169 25.72 -9.56 -4.61
C VAL A 169 26.89 -9.88 -5.55
N ASP A 170 28.06 -10.12 -4.95
CA ASP A 170 29.22 -10.61 -5.67
C ASP A 170 29.08 -12.11 -6.00
N ASP A 171 30.08 -12.67 -6.68
CA ASP A 171 30.07 -14.09 -7.07
C ASP A 171 30.17 -15.05 -5.86
N ALA A 172 30.61 -14.55 -4.69
CA ALA A 172 30.63 -15.29 -3.43
C ALA A 172 29.32 -15.15 -2.63
N GLY A 173 28.36 -14.36 -3.13
CA GLY A 173 27.08 -14.08 -2.48
C GLY A 173 27.15 -12.99 -1.40
N ALA A 174 28.25 -12.24 -1.30
CA ALA A 174 28.37 -11.13 -0.36
C ALA A 174 27.63 -9.89 -0.86
N PHE A 175 27.01 -9.16 0.07
CA PHE A 175 26.25 -7.94 -0.23
C PHE A 175 27.17 -6.81 -0.71
N MET A 176 26.92 -6.31 -1.92
CA MET A 176 27.64 -5.18 -2.52
C MET A 176 26.86 -3.86 -2.45
N GLY A 177 25.53 -3.95 -2.38
CA GLY A 177 24.65 -2.80 -2.49
C GLY A 177 23.20 -3.22 -2.75
N ALA A 178 22.33 -2.26 -3.04
CA ALA A 178 20.92 -2.52 -3.29
C ALA A 178 20.42 -1.78 -4.53
N MET A 179 19.72 -2.50 -5.40
CA MET A 179 18.92 -1.89 -6.46
C MET A 179 17.54 -1.58 -5.89
N VAL A 180 17.08 -0.34 -6.06
CA VAL A 180 15.82 0.14 -5.49
C VAL A 180 14.94 0.74 -6.57
N VAL A 181 13.65 0.41 -6.51
CA VAL A 181 12.59 1.09 -7.27
C VAL A 181 11.64 1.76 -6.30
N LYS A 182 11.29 3.01 -6.60
CA LYS A 182 10.18 3.72 -5.93
C LYS A 182 8.96 3.70 -6.84
N LEU A 183 7.82 3.40 -6.25
CA LEU A 183 6.51 3.45 -6.89
C LEU A 183 5.67 4.55 -6.24
N GLU A 184 5.03 5.35 -7.07
CA GLU A 184 4.03 6.32 -6.69
C GLU A 184 2.69 5.86 -7.28
N PHE A 185 1.58 6.12 -6.56
CA PHE A 185 0.26 5.63 -6.95
C PHE A 185 -0.77 6.75 -7.24
N PRO A 186 -0.41 7.86 -7.92
CA PRO A 186 -1.35 8.97 -8.12
C PRO A 186 -2.59 8.55 -8.93
N ASN A 187 -2.41 7.70 -9.94
CA ASN A 187 -3.52 7.22 -10.78
C ASN A 187 -4.46 6.31 -9.97
N LEU A 188 -3.91 5.44 -9.11
CA LEU A 188 -4.72 4.57 -8.26
C LEU A 188 -5.55 5.40 -7.27
N GLU A 189 -4.94 6.41 -6.63
CA GLU A 189 -5.65 7.32 -5.73
C GLU A 189 -6.75 8.10 -6.46
N GLN A 190 -6.49 8.53 -7.71
CA GLN A 190 -7.48 9.22 -8.53
C GLN A 190 -8.64 8.31 -8.94
N GLU A 191 -8.37 7.09 -9.39
CA GLU A 191 -9.38 6.10 -9.76
C GLU A 191 -10.26 5.74 -8.55
N TRP A 192 -9.65 5.48 -7.40
CA TRP A 192 -10.36 5.20 -6.16
C TRP A 192 -11.15 6.41 -5.64
N GLY A 193 -10.72 7.63 -5.96
CA GLY A 193 -11.44 8.86 -5.64
C GLY A 193 -12.73 9.08 -6.44
N GLN A 194 -12.93 8.35 -7.54
CA GLN A 194 -14.16 8.44 -8.36
C GLN A 194 -15.28 7.52 -7.85
N GLY A 195 -14.95 6.52 -7.02
CA GLY A 195 -15.94 5.62 -6.42
C GLY A 195 -16.63 6.23 -5.21
N ASP A 196 -17.78 5.65 -4.86
CA ASP A 196 -18.53 6.02 -3.64
C ASP A 196 -17.93 5.41 -2.37
N ASP A 197 -17.11 4.35 -2.53
CA ASP A 197 -16.48 3.63 -1.43
C ASP A 197 -15.42 4.48 -0.73
N LEU A 198 -15.29 4.26 0.58
CA LEU A 198 -14.33 4.96 1.41
C LEU A 198 -13.12 4.05 1.65
N LEU A 199 -11.97 4.42 1.07
CA LEU A 199 -10.82 3.54 0.94
C LEU A 199 -9.57 4.15 1.58
N LEU A 200 -8.86 3.30 2.30
CA LEU A 200 -7.55 3.58 2.87
C LEU A 200 -6.67 2.33 2.82
N VAL A 201 -5.36 2.54 2.84
CA VAL A 201 -4.35 1.50 3.03
C VAL A 201 -3.43 1.96 4.14
N SER A 202 -3.21 1.09 5.13
CA SER A 202 -2.28 1.32 6.22
C SER A 202 -1.14 0.32 6.20
N ASP A 203 -0.01 0.70 6.79
CA ASP A 203 1.07 -0.23 7.06
C ASP A 203 0.75 -1.13 8.27
N GLU A 204 1.70 -2.00 8.64
CA GLU A 204 1.58 -2.89 9.81
C GLU A 204 1.47 -2.12 11.14
N LYS A 205 1.88 -0.84 11.18
CA LYS A 205 1.77 0.04 12.35
C LYS A 205 0.45 0.82 12.37
N GLY A 206 -0.42 0.62 11.38
CA GLY A 206 -1.71 1.31 11.28
C GLY A 206 -1.60 2.76 10.77
N ILE A 207 -0.47 3.17 10.20
CA ILE A 207 -0.33 4.49 9.58
C ILE A 207 -0.94 4.44 8.18
N VAL A 208 -1.97 5.26 7.95
CA VAL A 208 -2.63 5.38 6.65
C VAL A 208 -1.71 6.09 5.65
N PHE A 209 -1.51 5.47 4.49
CA PHE A 209 -0.52 5.93 3.52
C PHE A 209 -1.06 6.08 2.09
N ILE A 210 -2.15 5.40 1.76
CA ILE A 210 -3.01 5.69 0.60
C ILE A 210 -4.40 5.99 1.15
N ALA A 211 -5.05 7.04 0.67
CA ALA A 211 -6.45 7.32 1.02
C ALA A 211 -7.15 8.11 -0.08
N ASN A 212 -8.41 7.78 -0.36
CA ASN A 212 -9.23 8.49 -1.35
C ASN A 212 -9.98 9.71 -0.76
N ARG A 213 -9.82 9.99 0.54
CA ARG A 213 -10.35 11.19 1.22
C ARG A 213 -9.22 12.13 1.63
N ALA A 214 -9.41 13.43 1.33
CA ALA A 214 -8.47 14.46 1.73
C ALA A 214 -8.27 14.49 3.26
N GLY A 215 -7.03 14.63 3.71
CA GLY A 215 -6.68 14.73 5.13
C GLY A 215 -6.66 13.40 5.91
N TRP A 216 -6.90 12.25 5.25
CA TRP A 216 -6.82 10.93 5.89
C TRP A 216 -5.43 10.30 5.81
N ARG A 217 -4.60 10.72 4.84
CA ARG A 217 -3.20 10.32 4.77
C ARG A 217 -2.46 10.73 6.05
N TYR A 218 -1.59 9.85 6.52
CA TYR A 218 -0.76 9.98 7.72
C TYR A 218 -1.53 10.04 9.04
N ARG A 219 -2.80 9.61 9.04
CA ARG A 219 -3.55 9.37 10.28
C ARG A 219 -3.33 7.96 10.79
N GLU A 220 -3.45 7.81 12.10
CA GLU A 220 -3.46 6.52 12.77
C GLU A 220 -4.84 5.87 12.57
N LEU A 221 -4.88 4.68 11.97
CA LEU A 221 -6.10 3.88 11.83
C LEU A 221 -6.57 3.34 13.19
N LEU A 222 -5.60 2.98 14.03
CA LEU A 222 -5.76 2.55 15.41
C LEU A 222 -4.72 3.28 16.26
N PRO A 223 -4.99 3.55 17.56
CA PRO A 223 -4.02 4.18 18.44
C PRO A 223 -2.70 3.40 18.47
N ILE A 224 -1.58 4.07 18.20
CA ILE A 224 -0.26 3.43 18.19
C ILE A 224 0.27 3.35 19.63
N SER A 225 0.88 2.22 19.99
CA SER A 225 1.56 2.08 21.28
C SER A 225 2.74 3.06 21.41
N VAL A 226 3.15 3.36 22.64
CA VAL A 226 4.30 4.24 22.91
C VAL A 226 5.58 3.74 22.22
N GLU A 227 5.76 2.41 22.18
CA GLU A 227 6.88 1.74 21.50
C GLU A 227 6.80 1.91 19.97
N GLY A 228 5.63 1.68 19.37
CA GLY A 228 5.43 1.87 17.93
C GLY A 228 5.66 3.31 17.48
N ARG A 229 5.32 4.29 18.33
CA ARG A 229 5.58 5.71 18.07
C ARG A 229 7.07 6.06 18.12
N ALA A 230 7.86 5.42 18.99
CA ALA A 230 9.32 5.61 19.02
C ALA A 230 9.99 5.10 17.74
N ASP A 231 9.49 4.01 17.16
CA ASP A 231 10.01 3.43 15.92
C ASP A 231 9.58 4.16 14.63
N LEU A 232 8.62 5.09 14.71
CA LEU A 232 8.30 6.00 13.60
C LEU A 232 9.23 7.21 13.52
N LEU A 233 9.90 7.53 14.63
CA LEU A 233 10.79 8.69 14.77
C LEU A 233 12.27 8.36 14.54
N ARG A 234 12.60 7.09 14.28
CA ARG A 234 13.94 6.59 13.92
C ARG A 234 14.04 6.41 12.42
#